data_AF-A0A8T2QTY8-F1
#
_entry.id   AF-A0A8T2QTY8-F1
#
_cell.length_a   1.000
_cell.length_b   1.000
_cell.length_c   1.000
_cell.angle_alpha   90.00
_cell.angle_beta   90.00
_cell.angle_gamma   90.00
#
_symmetry.space_group_name_H-M   'P 1'
#
loop_
_entity.id
_entity.type
_entity.pdbx_description
1 polymer ?
#
loop_
_entity_poly.entity_id
_entity_poly.type
_entity_poly.pdbx_seq_one_letter_code
_entity_poly.pdbx_strand_id
1 'polypeptide(L)'
;MRCRAQKPNCGLFMGESLALGVVGIMPCYICCNEPHFCRECLCILYGKTMRFGSNSFTLVWCFARLPGAEFCGNGAHLTCALECKMEGVIEKLGLDMEYICRRCDQRTDLREHVVRLLESLRYVDCKRSVEANLNTALQIMQGTQADGKKKELLQLVETVAHMLQKGSSIHEVYDLVHGIDPVVLLD
;
A
#
# COMPACT_ATOMS: atom_id res chain seq x y z
N MET A 1 12.71 -21.88 -1.91
CA MET A 1 13.08 -20.90 -2.97
C MET A 1 14.30 -20.11 -2.50
N ARG A 2 15.23 -19.72 -3.40
CA ARG A 2 16.37 -18.85 -3.06
C ARG A 2 16.11 -17.41 -3.51
N CYS A 3 16.54 -16.42 -2.73
CA CYS A 3 16.44 -15.00 -3.08
C CYS A 3 17.32 -14.69 -4.31
N ARG A 4 16.71 -14.40 -5.47
CA ARG A 4 17.45 -14.02 -6.69
C ARG A 4 17.97 -12.59 -6.68
N ALA A 5 17.37 -11.72 -5.88
CA ALA A 5 17.83 -10.34 -5.68
C ALA A 5 19.08 -10.25 -4.78
N GLN A 6 19.59 -11.39 -4.29
CA GLN A 6 20.78 -11.49 -3.44
C GLN A 6 20.74 -10.56 -2.21
N LYS A 7 19.52 -10.33 -1.68
CA LYS A 7 19.34 -9.53 -0.45
C LYS A 7 19.50 -10.43 0.77
N PRO A 8 20.37 -10.07 1.74
CA PRO A 8 20.66 -10.90 2.91
C PRO A 8 19.47 -10.98 3.87
N ASN A 9 18.62 -9.97 3.89
CA ASN A 9 17.42 -9.85 4.74
C ASN A 9 16.12 -10.20 3.98
N CYS A 10 16.20 -11.07 2.98
CA CYS A 10 15.01 -11.48 2.23
C CYS A 10 14.08 -12.32 3.11
N GLY A 11 12.77 -12.04 3.11
CA GLY A 11 11.78 -12.84 3.84
C GLY A 11 11.82 -14.34 3.51
N LEU A 12 12.17 -14.71 2.26
CA LEU A 12 12.36 -16.12 1.87
C LEU A 12 13.58 -16.77 2.55
N PHE A 13 14.60 -15.99 2.89
CA PHE A 13 15.80 -16.45 3.58
C PHE A 13 15.61 -16.44 5.10
N MET A 14 14.94 -15.41 5.61
CA MET A 14 14.73 -15.18 7.05
C MET A 14 13.65 -16.08 7.67
N GLY A 15 12.85 -16.81 6.88
CA GLY A 15 11.75 -17.60 7.42
C GLY A 15 10.45 -16.80 7.62
N GLU A 16 10.45 -15.51 7.29
CA GLU A 16 9.39 -14.55 7.64
C GLU A 16 8.39 -14.30 6.50
N SER A 17 8.69 -14.80 5.30
CA SER A 17 7.79 -14.62 4.18
C SER A 17 6.52 -15.43 4.39
N LEU A 18 5.36 -14.79 4.20
CA LEU A 18 4.05 -15.46 4.14
C LEU A 18 4.03 -16.62 3.14
N ALA A 19 4.95 -16.54 2.19
CA ALA A 19 5.19 -17.47 1.11
C ALA A 19 6.01 -18.72 1.53
N LEU A 20 6.46 -18.79 2.79
CA LEU A 20 7.17 -19.93 3.40
C LEU A 20 6.30 -20.80 4.34
N GLY A 21 5.02 -20.46 4.54
CA GLY A 21 4.09 -21.31 5.29
C GLY A 21 3.81 -22.66 4.59
N VAL A 22 2.85 -23.44 5.10
CA VAL A 22 2.34 -24.69 4.48
C VAL A 22 1.67 -24.46 3.10
N VAL A 23 1.68 -23.21 2.66
CA VAL A 23 0.84 -22.61 1.64
C VAL A 23 1.66 -22.40 0.35
N GLY A 24 1.17 -22.95 -0.76
CA GLY A 24 1.83 -22.85 -2.06
C GLY A 24 1.69 -21.48 -2.71
N ILE A 25 2.82 -20.84 -3.01
CA ILE A 25 2.85 -19.62 -3.84
C ILE A 25 2.67 -19.96 -5.31
N MET A 26 1.88 -19.15 -6.02
CA MET A 26 1.73 -19.30 -7.46
C MET A 26 3.07 -19.11 -8.21
N PRO A 27 3.43 -20.03 -9.12
CA PRO A 27 4.54 -19.83 -10.05
C PRO A 27 4.37 -18.51 -10.80
N CYS A 28 5.38 -17.66 -10.81
CA CYS A 28 5.31 -16.35 -11.44
C CYS A 28 6.33 -16.28 -12.57
N TYR A 29 5.86 -16.12 -13.81
CA TYR A 29 6.74 -15.99 -14.98
C TYR A 29 7.75 -14.85 -14.81
N ILE A 30 7.33 -13.69 -14.28
CA ILE A 30 8.23 -12.56 -13.99
C ILE A 30 9.30 -13.01 -13.01
N CYS A 31 8.91 -13.55 -11.85
CA CYS A 31 9.90 -14.02 -10.89
C CYS A 31 10.82 -15.05 -11.52
N CYS A 32 10.26 -16.04 -12.21
CA CYS A 32 10.96 -17.18 -12.80
C CYS A 32 11.94 -16.80 -13.90
N ASN A 33 11.66 -15.79 -14.71
CA ASN A 33 12.45 -15.46 -15.89
C ASN A 33 13.27 -14.18 -15.75
N GLU A 34 12.85 -13.21 -14.94
CA GLU A 34 13.62 -11.98 -14.75
C GLU A 34 14.83 -12.21 -13.84
N PRO A 35 16.06 -12.08 -14.36
CA PRO A 35 17.26 -12.17 -13.54
C PRO A 35 17.19 -11.15 -12.42
N HIS A 36 17.63 -11.57 -11.23
CA HIS A 36 17.64 -10.73 -10.03
C HIS A 36 16.28 -10.30 -9.47
N PHE A 37 15.14 -10.69 -10.08
CA PHE A 37 13.83 -10.41 -9.51
C PHE A 37 13.53 -11.32 -8.31
N CYS A 38 13.09 -10.72 -7.21
CA CYS A 38 12.57 -11.43 -6.04
C CYS A 38 11.29 -10.74 -5.57
N ARG A 39 10.17 -11.45 -5.57
CA ARG A 39 8.85 -10.92 -5.15
C ARG A 39 8.83 -10.36 -3.74
N GLU A 40 9.66 -10.88 -2.84
CA GLU A 40 9.77 -10.35 -1.49
C GLU A 40 10.58 -9.06 -1.45
N CYS A 41 11.57 -8.93 -2.32
CA CYS A 41 12.54 -7.85 -2.21
C CYS A 41 12.25 -6.68 -3.14
N LEU A 42 11.51 -6.88 -4.22
CA LEU A 42 11.40 -5.92 -5.32
C LEU A 42 9.94 -5.66 -5.68
N CYS A 43 9.63 -4.39 -5.90
CA CYS A 43 8.33 -3.92 -6.38
C CYS A 43 8.06 -4.49 -7.78
N ILE A 44 6.88 -5.07 -7.99
CA ILE A 44 6.52 -5.66 -9.29
C ILE A 44 6.42 -4.64 -10.43
N LEU A 45 6.18 -3.36 -10.12
CA LEU A 45 5.95 -2.32 -11.12
C LEU A 45 7.23 -1.76 -11.73
N TYR A 46 8.24 -1.50 -10.90
CA TYR A 46 9.49 -0.83 -11.33
C TYR A 46 10.77 -1.57 -10.90
N GLY A 47 10.66 -2.75 -10.29
CA GLY A 47 11.83 -3.52 -9.82
C GLY A 47 12.64 -2.85 -8.70
N LYS A 48 12.13 -1.79 -8.09
CA LYS A 48 12.80 -1.06 -6.99
C LYS A 48 12.74 -1.87 -5.70
N THR A 49 13.78 -1.77 -4.86
CA THR A 49 13.84 -2.49 -3.58
C THR A 49 12.73 -2.07 -2.63
N MET A 50 11.97 -3.05 -2.14
CA MET A 50 11.01 -2.91 -1.06
C MET A 50 11.75 -3.09 0.27
N ARG A 51 11.65 -2.11 1.17
CA ARG A 51 12.22 -2.20 2.51
C ARG A 51 11.11 -2.56 3.49
N PHE A 52 11.27 -3.69 4.17
CA PHE A 52 10.45 -4.02 5.34
C PHE A 52 10.94 -3.20 6.54
N GLY A 53 10.02 -2.61 7.29
CA GLY A 53 10.34 -1.75 8.44
C GLY A 53 9.19 -0.79 8.80
N SER A 54 9.53 0.33 9.45
CA SER A 54 8.58 1.35 9.96
C SER A 54 7.64 1.95 8.89
N ASN A 55 7.93 1.74 7.60
CA ASN A 55 7.14 2.28 6.49
C ASN A 55 6.33 1.17 5.78
N SER A 56 5.97 0.08 6.48
CA SER A 56 5.25 -1.06 5.89
C SER A 56 3.90 -0.68 5.27
N PHE A 57 3.26 0.39 5.73
CA PHE A 57 2.05 0.97 5.15
C PHE A 57 2.27 1.64 3.77
N THR A 58 3.52 1.80 3.32
CA THR A 58 3.84 2.31 1.97
C THR A 58 3.94 1.21 0.92
N LEU A 59 3.70 -0.04 1.31
CA LEU A 59 3.68 -1.21 0.45
C LEU A 59 2.26 -1.76 0.38
N VAL A 60 1.87 -2.25 -0.80
CA VAL A 60 0.65 -3.03 -0.99
C VAL A 60 1.01 -4.42 -1.48
N TRP A 61 0.38 -5.45 -0.91
CA TRP A 61 0.56 -6.85 -1.28
C TRP A 61 -0.73 -7.42 -1.86
N CYS A 62 -0.62 -8.18 -2.95
CA CYS A 62 -1.75 -8.88 -3.52
C CYS A 62 -1.93 -10.26 -2.87
N PHE A 63 -3.01 -10.42 -2.10
CA PHE A 63 -3.41 -11.67 -1.45
C PHE A 63 -4.50 -12.44 -2.21
N ALA A 64 -4.76 -12.08 -3.46
CA ALA A 64 -5.80 -12.73 -4.24
C ALA A 64 -5.53 -14.23 -4.41
N ARG A 65 -6.54 -15.05 -4.09
CA ARG A 65 -6.53 -16.50 -4.29
C ARG A 65 -6.85 -16.80 -5.75
N LEU A 66 -6.03 -17.64 -6.39
CA LEU A 66 -6.14 -17.92 -7.82
C LEU A 66 -6.22 -19.44 -8.04
N PRO A 67 -6.89 -19.94 -9.09
CA PRO A 67 -6.93 -21.37 -9.36
C PRO A 67 -5.51 -21.96 -9.42
N GLY A 68 -5.24 -23.02 -8.65
CA GLY A 68 -3.94 -23.70 -8.61
C GLY A 68 -2.87 -23.03 -7.75
N ALA A 69 -3.20 -22.00 -6.95
CA ALA A 69 -2.31 -21.43 -5.95
C ALA A 69 -3.09 -20.77 -4.82
N GLU A 70 -2.51 -20.67 -3.63
CA GLU A 70 -3.25 -20.06 -2.52
C GLU A 70 -3.26 -18.53 -2.58
N PHE A 71 -2.19 -17.87 -3.00
CA PHE A 71 -2.21 -16.41 -3.24
C PHE A 71 -1.19 -15.92 -4.27
N CYS A 72 -1.46 -14.74 -4.84
CA CYS A 72 -0.60 -14.08 -5.83
C CYS A 72 0.78 -13.69 -5.24
N GLY A 73 0.80 -13.00 -4.10
CA GLY A 73 1.99 -12.73 -3.29
C GLY A 73 2.99 -11.77 -3.93
N ASN A 74 2.54 -10.85 -4.78
CA ASN A 74 3.41 -9.79 -5.32
C ASN A 74 3.11 -8.47 -4.62
N GLY A 75 4.18 -7.73 -4.31
CA GLY A 75 4.13 -6.44 -3.66
C GLY A 75 4.48 -5.29 -4.62
N ALA A 76 3.97 -4.10 -4.30
CA ALA A 76 4.37 -2.85 -4.93
C ALA A 76 4.50 -1.75 -3.89
N HIS A 77 5.32 -0.73 -4.18
CA HIS A 77 5.19 0.54 -3.46
C HIS A 77 3.86 1.19 -3.83
N LEU A 78 3.15 1.77 -2.86
CA LEU A 78 1.93 2.54 -3.10
C LEU A 78 2.20 3.70 -4.06
N THR A 79 3.31 4.42 -3.89
CA THR A 79 3.70 5.51 -4.80
C THR A 79 3.89 5.02 -6.23
N CYS A 80 4.57 3.88 -6.42
CA CYS A 80 4.70 3.25 -7.73
C CYS A 80 3.33 2.85 -8.32
N ALA A 81 2.41 2.35 -7.51
CA ALA A 81 1.06 2.00 -7.96
C ALA A 81 0.27 3.24 -8.41
N LEU A 82 0.40 4.35 -7.68
CA LEU A 82 -0.22 5.63 -8.00
C LEU A 82 0.41 6.26 -9.25
N GLU A 83 1.73 6.21 -9.40
CA GLU A 83 2.46 6.66 -10.60
C GLU A 83 2.05 5.84 -11.84
N CYS A 84 1.99 4.51 -11.74
CA CYS A 84 1.48 3.65 -12.81
C CYS A 84 0.01 3.92 -13.16
N LYS A 85 -0.82 4.35 -12.19
CA LYS A 85 -2.18 4.83 -12.46
C LYS A 85 -2.18 6.14 -13.24
N MET A 86 -1.13 6.94 -13.19
CA MET A 86 -1.01 8.22 -13.91
C MET A 86 -0.33 8.07 -15.28
N GLU A 87 0.64 7.15 -15.41
CA GLU A 87 1.35 6.87 -16.66
C GLU A 87 0.57 5.86 -17.54
N GLY A 88 0.00 6.32 -18.66
CA GLY A 88 -0.57 5.44 -19.70
C GLY A 88 -2.10 5.27 -19.72
N VAL A 89 -2.85 6.18 -19.08
CA VAL A 89 -4.32 6.14 -19.06
C VAL A 89 -4.92 6.64 -20.38
N ILE A 90 -5.37 5.72 -21.24
CA ILE A 90 -6.27 6.04 -22.37
C ILE A 90 -7.74 6.11 -21.91
N GLU A 91 -8.10 5.40 -20.83
CA GLU A 91 -9.39 5.48 -20.13
C GLU A 91 -9.18 5.46 -18.60
N LYS A 92 -9.85 6.36 -17.86
CA LYS A 92 -9.82 6.37 -16.39
C LYS A 92 -10.19 4.98 -15.86
N LEU A 93 -9.27 4.32 -15.16
CA LEU A 93 -9.40 2.93 -14.66
C LEU A 93 -10.60 2.68 -13.70
N GLY A 94 -11.41 3.70 -13.37
CA GLY A 94 -12.59 3.54 -12.52
C GLY A 94 -12.28 2.98 -11.13
N LEU A 95 -11.07 3.22 -10.62
CA LEU A 95 -10.62 2.69 -9.33
C LEU A 95 -11.20 3.49 -8.19
N ASP A 96 -11.79 2.77 -7.23
CA ASP A 96 -12.53 3.35 -6.11
C ASP A 96 -11.84 3.01 -4.78
N MET A 97 -10.68 3.63 -4.56
CA MET A 97 -9.68 3.27 -3.53
C MET A 97 -9.09 1.87 -3.69
N GLU A 98 -8.76 1.48 -4.91
CA GLU A 98 -8.29 0.12 -5.22
C GLU A 98 -6.91 0.12 -5.89
N TYR A 99 -6.13 -0.93 -5.63
CA TYR A 99 -4.91 -1.29 -6.35
C TYR A 99 -5.19 -2.48 -7.27
N ILE A 100 -4.82 -2.40 -8.56
CA ILE A 100 -4.83 -3.55 -9.47
C ILE A 100 -3.45 -4.20 -9.47
N CYS A 101 -3.38 -5.48 -9.11
CA CYS A 101 -2.14 -6.24 -9.15
C CYS A 101 -1.67 -6.49 -10.59
N ARG A 102 -0.50 -5.95 -10.97
CA ARG A 102 0.10 -6.08 -12.31
C ARG A 102 0.25 -7.53 -12.83
N ARG A 103 0.25 -8.51 -11.93
CA ARG A 103 0.42 -9.93 -12.27
C ARG A 103 -0.89 -10.64 -12.60
N CYS A 104 -1.96 -10.35 -11.87
CA CYS A 104 -3.17 -11.16 -11.89
C CYS A 104 -4.45 -10.33 -12.05
N ASP A 105 -4.30 -9.02 -12.17
CA ASP A 105 -5.35 -8.03 -12.39
C ASP A 105 -6.46 -8.00 -11.31
N GLN A 106 -6.21 -8.67 -10.18
CA GLN A 106 -7.09 -8.63 -9.01
C GLN A 106 -6.95 -7.30 -8.28
N ARG A 107 -8.09 -6.81 -7.80
CA ARG A 107 -8.20 -5.55 -7.05
C ARG A 107 -7.96 -5.80 -5.56
N THR A 108 -7.20 -4.92 -4.94
CA THR A 108 -6.99 -4.85 -3.49
C THR A 108 -7.59 -3.55 -2.98
N ASP A 109 -8.46 -3.62 -1.98
CA ASP A 109 -8.99 -2.46 -1.27
C ASP A 109 -7.87 -1.74 -0.50
N LEU A 110 -7.76 -0.42 -0.68
CA LEU A 110 -6.74 0.42 -0.06
C LEU A 110 -7.27 1.24 1.13
N ARG A 111 -8.53 1.10 1.56
CA ARG A 111 -9.08 1.80 2.74
C ARG A 111 -8.24 1.56 3.99
N GLU A 112 -7.85 0.32 4.25
CA GLU A 112 -6.97 -0.01 5.38
C GLU A 112 -5.60 0.67 5.25
N HIS A 113 -5.07 0.81 4.03
CA HIS A 113 -3.81 1.51 3.80
C HIS A 113 -3.94 3.00 4.12
N VAL A 114 -5.07 3.63 3.77
CA VAL A 114 -5.36 5.03 4.12
C VAL A 114 -5.45 5.20 5.64
N VAL A 115 -6.15 4.31 6.34
CA VAL A 115 -6.22 4.34 7.81
C VAL A 115 -4.83 4.18 8.42
N ARG A 116 -4.02 3.22 7.96
CA ARG A 116 -2.64 3.03 8.44
C ARG A 116 -1.74 4.24 8.15
N LEU A 117 -1.94 4.94 7.02
CA LEU A 117 -1.25 6.20 6.72
C LEU A 117 -1.60 7.30 7.74
N LEU A 118 -2.87 7.38 8.17
CA LEU A 118 -3.29 8.30 9.23
C LEU A 118 -2.77 7.89 10.62
N GLU A 119 -2.81 6.60 10.97
CA GLU A 119 -2.26 6.12 12.24
C GLU A 119 -0.76 6.34 12.34
N SER A 120 -0.04 6.26 11.21
CA SER A 120 1.41 6.45 11.17
C SER A 120 1.86 7.83 11.65
N LEU A 121 0.96 8.82 11.64
CA LEU A 121 1.24 10.17 12.12
C LEU A 121 1.71 10.19 13.58
N ARG A 122 1.35 9.18 14.39
CA ARG A 122 1.80 9.02 15.78
C ARG A 122 3.29 8.71 15.94
N TYR A 123 3.90 8.18 14.88
CA TYR A 123 5.29 7.74 14.87
C TYR A 123 6.21 8.70 14.12
N VAL A 124 5.65 9.76 13.55
CA VAL A 124 6.38 10.69 12.70
C VAL A 124 6.51 12.02 13.44
N ASP A 125 7.75 12.44 13.66
CA ASP A 125 8.10 13.69 14.33
C ASP A 125 8.32 14.87 13.35
N CYS A 126 8.36 14.60 12.04
CA CYS A 126 8.63 15.61 11.03
C CYS A 126 7.44 15.88 10.10
N LYS A 127 7.11 17.17 9.96
CA LYS A 127 5.99 17.67 9.14
C LYS A 127 6.03 17.17 7.70
N ARG A 128 7.23 17.09 7.09
CA ARG A 128 7.41 16.61 5.72
C ARG A 128 6.91 15.19 5.51
N SER A 129 7.17 14.30 6.46
CA SER A 129 6.75 12.89 6.36
C SER A 129 5.24 12.75 6.61
N VAL A 130 4.68 13.56 7.51
CA VAL A 130 3.22 13.68 7.70
C VAL A 130 2.54 14.13 6.40
N GLU A 131 3.04 15.19 5.77
CA GLU A 131 2.53 15.69 4.49
C GLU A 131 2.66 14.66 3.37
N ALA A 132 3.76 13.90 3.32
CA ALA A 132 3.95 12.84 2.32
C ALA A 132 2.92 11.70 2.49
N ASN A 133 2.64 11.28 3.72
CA ASN A 133 1.65 10.24 3.99
C ASN A 133 0.24 10.71 3.64
N LEU A 134 -0.11 11.95 3.98
CA LEU A 134 -1.40 12.54 3.64
C LEU A 134 -1.59 12.72 2.14
N ASN A 135 -0.55 13.18 1.43
CA ASN A 135 -0.59 13.28 -0.02
C ASN A 135 -0.81 11.90 -0.66
N THR A 136 -0.17 10.86 -0.13
CA THR A 136 -0.39 9.47 -0.59
C THR A 136 -1.84 9.04 -0.34
N ALA A 137 -2.40 9.32 0.83
CA ALA A 137 -3.80 9.03 1.14
C ALA A 137 -4.76 9.76 0.18
N LEU A 138 -4.57 11.07 -0.03
CA LEU A 138 -5.37 11.86 -0.97
C LEU A 138 -5.29 11.32 -2.40
N GLN A 139 -4.11 10.88 -2.86
CA GLN A 139 -3.94 10.27 -4.18
C GLN A 139 -4.65 8.92 -4.31
N ILE A 140 -4.66 8.09 -3.26
CA ILE A 140 -5.45 6.84 -3.23
C ILE A 140 -6.93 7.15 -3.39
N MET A 141 -7.40 8.20 -2.70
CA MET A 141 -8.81 8.59 -2.67
C MET A 141 -9.23 9.40 -3.91
N GLN A 142 -8.30 9.84 -4.74
CA GLN A 142 -8.60 10.66 -5.90
C GLN A 142 -9.50 9.94 -6.91
N GLY A 143 -10.68 10.53 -7.16
CA GLY A 143 -11.68 10.01 -8.11
C GLY A 143 -12.58 8.91 -7.52
N THR A 144 -12.48 8.64 -6.23
CA THR A 144 -13.36 7.74 -5.48
C THR A 144 -14.78 8.30 -5.43
N GLN A 145 -15.78 7.43 -5.49
CA GLN A 145 -17.16 7.81 -5.20
C GLN A 145 -17.30 8.06 -3.69
N ALA A 146 -17.62 9.29 -3.31
CA ALA A 146 -17.74 9.68 -1.91
C ALA A 146 -19.09 9.22 -1.33
N ASP A 147 -19.25 7.91 -1.17
CA ASP A 147 -20.40 7.27 -0.52
C ASP A 147 -20.01 6.57 0.79
N GLY A 148 -21.02 6.36 1.65
CA GLY A 148 -20.89 5.66 2.94
C GLY A 148 -19.62 6.01 3.72
N LYS A 149 -18.85 4.98 4.07
CA LYS A 149 -17.59 5.09 4.82
C LYS A 149 -16.44 5.68 4.04
N LYS A 150 -16.43 5.56 2.71
CA LYS A 150 -15.40 6.22 1.88
C LYS A 150 -15.50 7.72 2.00
N LYS A 151 -16.73 8.25 2.10
CA LYS A 151 -16.98 9.67 2.37
C LYS A 151 -16.47 10.10 3.75
N GLU A 152 -16.77 9.33 4.79
CA GLU A 152 -16.31 9.64 6.16
C GLU A 152 -14.77 9.66 6.22
N LEU A 153 -14.13 8.66 5.62
CA LEU A 153 -12.67 8.59 5.54
C LEU A 153 -12.09 9.75 4.72
N LEU A 154 -12.76 10.16 3.64
CA LEU A 154 -12.30 11.27 2.80
C LEU A 154 -12.36 12.58 3.59
N GLN A 155 -13.47 12.83 4.26
CA GLN A 155 -13.66 13.99 5.10
C GLN A 155 -12.62 14.06 6.23
N LEU A 156 -12.26 12.93 6.84
CA LEU A 156 -11.21 12.87 7.83
C LEU A 156 -9.85 13.27 7.24
N VAL A 157 -9.46 12.66 6.11
CA VAL A 157 -8.18 12.97 5.43
C VAL A 157 -8.13 14.44 5.01
N GLU A 158 -9.21 14.98 4.45
CA GLU A 158 -9.31 16.39 4.05
C GLU A 158 -9.24 17.33 5.25
N THR A 159 -9.90 17.01 6.36
CA THR A 159 -9.85 17.80 7.60
C THR A 159 -8.42 17.85 8.14
N VAL A 160 -7.76 16.70 8.21
CA VAL A 160 -6.36 16.61 8.66
C VAL A 160 -5.43 17.41 7.75
N ALA A 161 -5.59 17.30 6.43
CA ALA A 161 -4.81 18.09 5.48
C ALA A 161 -5.04 19.60 5.67
N HIS A 162 -6.29 20.01 5.91
CA HIS A 162 -6.63 21.41 6.15
C HIS A 162 -6.00 21.95 7.45
N MET A 163 -6.02 21.17 8.54
CA MET A 163 -5.38 21.54 9.80
C MET A 163 -3.88 21.85 9.61
N LEU A 164 -3.15 20.97 8.90
CA LEU A 164 -1.73 21.18 8.64
C LEU A 164 -1.44 22.38 7.75
N GLN A 165 -2.30 22.65 6.76
CA GLN A 165 -2.22 23.84 5.92
C GLN A 165 -2.43 25.13 6.74
N LYS A 166 -3.31 25.08 7.75
CA LYS A 166 -3.56 26.19 8.68
C LYS A 166 -2.50 26.35 9.76
N GLY A 167 -1.53 25.45 9.83
CA GLY A 167 -0.41 25.52 10.76
C GLY A 167 -0.63 24.80 12.08
N SER A 168 -1.67 23.96 12.19
CA SER A 168 -1.81 23.05 13.34
C SER A 168 -0.56 22.18 13.49
N SER A 169 -0.23 21.88 14.75
CA SER A 169 0.83 20.98 15.11
C SER A 169 0.50 19.53 14.74
N ILE A 170 1.52 18.68 14.60
CA ILE A 170 1.34 17.24 14.37
C ILE A 170 0.56 16.59 15.53
N HIS A 171 0.75 17.08 16.75
CA HIS A 171 0.04 16.58 17.94
C HIS A 171 -1.46 16.83 17.86
N GLU A 172 -1.88 18.05 17.52
CA GLU A 172 -3.32 18.39 17.38
C GLU A 172 -4.00 17.55 16.29
N VAL A 173 -3.28 17.29 15.19
CA VAL A 173 -3.76 16.43 14.11
C VAL A 173 -3.90 14.98 14.58
N TYR A 174 -2.91 14.49 15.34
CA TYR A 174 -2.96 13.14 15.89
C TYR A 174 -4.11 12.94 16.86
N ASP A 175 -4.36 13.90 17.77
CA ASP A 175 -5.45 13.81 18.74
C ASP A 175 -6.82 13.63 18.06
N LEU A 176 -7.04 14.31 16.94
CA LEU A 176 -8.23 14.14 16.11
C LEU A 176 -8.34 12.71 15.56
N VAL A 177 -7.26 12.20 14.95
CA VAL A 177 -7.23 10.88 14.32
C VAL A 177 -7.39 9.77 15.35
N HIS A 178 -6.74 9.88 16.51
CA HIS A 178 -6.80 8.89 17.58
C HIS A 178 -8.19 8.81 18.24
N GLY A 179 -8.98 9.89 18.19
CA GLY A 179 -10.36 9.89 18.66
C GLY A 179 -11.32 9.05 17.80
N ILE A 180 -10.87 8.54 16.66
CA ILE A 180 -11.71 7.84 15.68
C ILE A 180 -11.28 6.38 15.62
N ASP A 181 -12.23 5.48 15.87
CA ASP A 181 -12.01 4.04 15.80
C ASP A 181 -11.82 3.60 14.33
N PRO A 182 -10.67 3.00 13.96
CA PRO A 182 -10.42 2.43 12.63
C PRO A 182 -11.50 1.47 12.13
N VAL A 183 -12.11 0.69 13.03
CA VAL A 183 -13.15 -0.29 12.69
C VAL A 183 -14.38 0.43 12.14
N VAL A 184 -14.72 1.60 12.72
CA VAL A 184 -15.86 2.42 12.28
C VAL A 184 -15.66 2.99 10.87
N LEU A 185 -14.41 3.13 10.40
CA LEU A 185 -14.10 3.64 9.06
C LEU A 185 -14.01 2.55 7.99
N LEU A 186 -13.94 1.27 8.39
CA LEU A 186 -13.66 0.15 7.50
C LEU A 186 -14.86 -0.80 7.30
N ASP A 187 -15.79 -0.87 8.26
CA ASP A 187 -17.03 -1.69 8.19
C ASP A 187 -18.16 -1.08 7.35
#